data_AF-A0A642PJJ4-F1
#
_entry.id   AF-A0A642PJJ4-F1
#
_cell.length_a   1.000
_cell.length_b   1.000
_cell.length_c   1.000
_cell.angle_alpha   90.00
_cell.angle_beta   90.00
_cell.angle_gamma   90.00
#
_symmetry.space_group_name_H-M   'P 1'
#
loop_
_entity.id
_entity.type
_entity.pdbx_description
1 polymer ?
#
loop_
_entity_poly.entity_id
_entity_poly.type
_entity_poly.pdbx_seq_one_letter_code
_entity_poly.pdbx_strand_id
1 'polypeptide(L)'
;SYAPGLVSSPLHFWMPSFIAERLSKGFQLFGKYSRGLLTNEATMIGVETRTSAPVRITRDKETLQHVRIKGLFPCGEGAGYAGGIVSAGIDGERCAEAAKAFLG
;
A
#
# COMPACT_ATOMS: atom_id res chain seq x y z
N SER A 1 0.89 17.20 7.14
CA SER A 1 1.78 17.71 8.21
C SER A 1 2.46 16.52 8.86
N TYR A 2 3.67 16.71 9.41
CA TYR A 2 4.39 15.66 10.15
C TYR A 2 4.75 16.22 11.53
N ALA A 3 4.16 15.65 12.58
CA ALA A 3 4.17 16.24 13.93
C ALA A 3 5.56 16.42 14.55
N PRO A 4 6.52 15.49 14.36
CA PRO A 4 7.89 15.69 14.87
C PRO A 4 8.65 16.86 14.23
N GLY A 5 8.15 17.43 13.13
CA GLY A 5 8.79 18.52 12.41
C GLY A 5 9.61 18.05 11.20
N LEU A 6 10.00 19.00 10.35
CA LEU A 6 10.67 18.74 9.08
C LEU A 6 12.08 19.33 9.08
N VAL A 7 13.03 18.62 8.48
CA VAL A 7 14.36 19.15 8.14
C VAL A 7 14.47 19.19 6.62
N SER A 8 14.81 20.37 6.08
CA SER A 8 14.96 20.54 4.63
C SER A 8 16.19 19.78 4.13
N SER A 9 15.99 18.96 3.11
CA SER A 9 17.07 18.24 2.43
C SER A 9 16.65 17.94 0.98
N PRO A 10 17.61 17.86 0.03
CA PRO A 10 17.29 17.44 -1.32
C PRO A 10 16.84 15.96 -1.34
N LEU A 11 15.53 15.74 -1.52
CA LEU A 11 14.93 14.39 -1.39
C LEU A 11 15.50 13.36 -2.38
N HIS A 12 16.00 13.80 -3.53
CA HIS A 12 16.61 12.91 -4.52
C HIS A 12 17.88 12.21 -4.03
N PHE A 13 18.55 12.68 -2.97
CA PHE A 13 19.66 11.97 -2.35
C PHE A 13 19.21 10.76 -1.52
N TRP A 14 17.97 10.74 -1.08
CA TRP A 14 17.41 9.71 -0.19
C TRP A 14 16.65 8.62 -0.95
N MET A 15 16.53 8.75 -2.27
CA MET A 15 15.75 7.87 -3.13
C MET A 15 16.61 7.29 -4.25
N PRO A 16 16.34 6.06 -4.71
CA PRO A 16 16.91 5.55 -5.95
C PRO A 16 16.64 6.50 -7.13
N SER A 17 17.62 6.66 -8.02
CA SER A 17 17.53 7.58 -9.17
C SER A 17 16.29 7.34 -10.03
N PHE A 18 15.94 6.07 -10.28
CA PHE A 18 14.78 5.71 -11.07
C PHE A 18 13.44 6.17 -10.46
N ILE A 19 13.37 6.35 -9.14
CA ILE A 19 12.19 6.89 -8.45
C ILE A 19 12.20 8.43 -8.56
N ALA A 20 13.32 9.06 -8.20
CA ALA A 20 13.46 10.52 -8.20
C ALA A 20 13.18 11.12 -9.60
N GLU A 21 13.74 10.53 -10.65
CA GLU A 21 13.54 10.99 -12.02
C GLU A 21 12.09 10.86 -12.48
N ARG A 22 11.42 9.75 -12.13
CA ARG A 22 10.02 9.51 -12.49
C ARG A 22 9.09 10.45 -11.74
N LEU A 23 9.32 10.68 -10.44
CA LEU A 23 8.58 11.65 -9.65
C LEU A 23 8.72 13.07 -10.21
N SER A 24 9.95 13.51 -10.54
CA SER A 24 10.20 14.82 -11.14
C SER A 24 9.40 15.02 -12.44
N LYS A 25 9.41 14.03 -13.34
CA LYS A 25 8.60 14.07 -14.58
C LYS A 25 7.11 14.07 -14.28
N GLY A 26 6.67 13.28 -13.30
CA GLY A 26 5.28 13.25 -12.83
C GLY A 26 4.79 14.63 -12.38
N PHE A 27 5.57 15.33 -11.55
CA PHE A 27 5.21 16.68 -11.09
C PHE A 27 5.12 17.68 -12.24
N GLN A 28 6.06 17.64 -13.19
CA GLN A 28 6.00 18.51 -14.38
C GLN A 28 4.74 18.25 -15.21
N LEU A 29 4.30 16.99 -15.33
CA LEU A 29 3.06 16.64 -16.01
C LEU A 29 1.84 17.13 -15.22
N PHE A 30 1.78 16.90 -13.91
CA PHE A 30 0.69 17.38 -13.08
C PHE A 30 0.58 18.91 -13.08
N GLY A 31 1.70 19.63 -13.10
CA GLY A 31 1.72 21.09 -13.17
C GLY A 31 1.06 21.66 -14.45
N LYS A 32 1.00 20.88 -15.54
CA LYS A 32 0.33 21.31 -16.79
C LYS A 32 -1.19 21.31 -16.68
N TYR A 33 -1.77 20.39 -15.90
CA TYR A 33 -3.22 20.17 -15.85
C TYR A 33 -3.84 20.52 -14.49
N SER A 34 -3.03 20.64 -13.43
CA SER A 34 -3.44 21.05 -12.08
C SER A 34 -2.73 22.34 -11.68
N ARG A 35 -3.34 23.47 -12.06
CA ARG A 35 -2.79 24.80 -11.78
C ARG A 35 -2.69 25.01 -10.27
N GLY A 36 -1.49 25.38 -9.80
CA GLY A 36 -1.21 25.60 -8.37
C GLY A 36 -0.68 24.38 -7.62
N LEU A 37 -0.57 23.20 -8.26
CA LEU A 37 0.02 22.01 -7.62
C LEU A 37 1.55 22.05 -7.60
N LEU A 38 2.18 22.50 -8.70
CA LEU A 38 3.63 22.61 -8.81
C LEU A 38 4.05 24.08 -8.59
N THR A 39 4.41 24.42 -7.36
CA THR A 39 4.87 25.75 -6.95
C THR A 39 6.07 25.63 -6.01
N ASN A 40 6.79 26.74 -5.78
CA ASN A 40 7.87 26.78 -4.80
C ASN A 40 7.36 26.73 -3.34
N GLU A 41 6.06 26.90 -3.12
CA GLU A 41 5.41 26.77 -1.81
C GLU A 41 5.03 25.32 -1.49
N ALA A 42 4.95 24.46 -2.52
CA ALA A 42 4.63 23.05 -2.36
C ALA A 42 5.75 22.32 -1.59
N THR A 43 5.37 21.58 -0.56
CA THR A 43 6.31 20.83 0.29
C THR A 43 6.18 19.33 0.06
N MET A 44 7.29 18.69 -0.30
CA MET A 44 7.39 17.22 -0.28
C MET A 44 7.87 16.74 1.08
N ILE A 45 7.19 15.73 1.63
CA ILE A 45 7.49 15.19 2.95
C ILE A 45 7.88 13.73 2.81
N GLY A 46 9.16 13.42 3.03
CA GLY A 46 9.68 12.06 3.21
C GLY A 46 9.27 11.05 2.14
N VAL A 47 9.26 9.77 2.55
CA VAL A 47 8.84 8.63 1.72
C VAL A 47 7.67 7.91 2.37
N GLU A 48 6.65 7.60 1.58
CA GLU A 48 5.54 6.74 2.00
C GLU A 48 5.83 5.30 1.53
N THR A 49 6.29 4.44 2.44
CA THR A 49 6.83 3.12 2.07
C THR A 49 5.85 1.96 2.31
N ARG A 50 4.70 2.22 2.94
CA ARG A 50 3.74 1.20 3.35
C ARG A 50 2.39 1.40 2.65
N THR A 51 2.42 1.43 1.32
CA THR A 51 1.22 1.58 0.49
C THR A 51 0.44 0.27 0.31
N SER A 52 1.11 -0.87 0.48
CA SER A 52 0.52 -2.21 0.48
C SER A 52 1.47 -3.21 1.13
N ALA A 53 1.00 -4.44 1.37
CA ALA A 53 1.89 -5.47 1.90
C ALA A 53 3.02 -5.81 0.92
N PRO A 54 4.28 -5.88 1.41
CA PRO A 54 5.43 -6.27 0.60
C PRO A 54 5.49 -7.78 0.34
N VAL A 55 4.55 -8.54 0.90
CA VAL A 55 4.50 -10.00 0.82
C VAL A 55 3.07 -10.47 0.53
N ARG A 56 2.96 -11.67 -0.01
CA ARG A 56 1.71 -12.38 -0.24
C ARG A 56 1.78 -13.72 0.47
N ILE A 57 0.92 -13.94 1.46
CA ILE A 57 0.84 -15.22 2.17
C ILE A 57 -0.11 -16.12 1.37
N THR A 58 0.45 -17.07 0.62
CA THR A 58 -0.33 -17.83 -0.35
C THR A 58 -1.44 -18.66 0.29
N ARG A 59 -2.65 -18.51 -0.27
CA ARG A 59 -3.83 -19.27 0.09
C ARG A 59 -4.54 -19.80 -1.16
N ASP A 60 -5.20 -20.94 -1.02
CA ASP A 60 -6.03 -21.52 -2.06
C ASP A 60 -7.22 -20.62 -2.40
N LYS A 61 -7.64 -20.59 -3.67
CA LYS A 61 -8.64 -19.62 -4.15
C LYS A 61 -10.06 -19.97 -3.72
N GLU A 62 -10.35 -21.24 -3.51
CA GLU A 62 -11.70 -21.73 -3.21
C GLU A 62 -11.89 -21.84 -1.71
N THR A 63 -10.96 -22.51 -1.03
CA THR A 63 -11.03 -22.76 0.42
C THR A 63 -10.53 -21.59 1.25
N LEU A 64 -9.78 -20.66 0.66
CA LEU A 64 -9.11 -19.54 1.34
C LEU A 64 -8.07 -19.95 2.40
N GLN A 65 -7.73 -21.23 2.49
CA GLN A 65 -6.73 -21.74 3.43
C GLN A 65 -5.33 -21.62 2.88
N HIS A 66 -4.34 -21.46 3.77
CA HIS A 66 -2.95 -21.51 3.40
C HIS A 66 -2.62 -22.84 2.72
N VAL A 67 -1.89 -22.79 1.61
CA VAL A 67 -1.64 -23.93 0.70
C VAL A 67 -0.99 -25.15 1.36
N ARG A 68 -0.39 -24.99 2.54
CA ARG A 68 0.27 -26.07 3.29
C ARG A 68 -0.25 -26.26 4.73
N ILE A 69 -0.98 -25.29 5.27
CA ILE A 69 -1.38 -25.28 6.69
C ILE A 69 -2.90 -25.23 6.73
N LYS A 70 -3.52 -26.37 7.03
CA LYS A 70 -4.98 -26.48 7.15
C LYS A 70 -5.46 -25.66 8.36
N GLY A 71 -6.61 -25.00 8.21
CA GLY A 71 -7.19 -24.14 9.24
C GLY A 71 -6.52 -22.76 9.39
N LEU A 72 -5.48 -22.44 8.61
CA LEU A 72 -4.91 -21.10 8.54
C LEU A 72 -5.53 -20.33 7.37
N PHE A 73 -6.13 -19.16 7.63
CA PHE A 73 -6.80 -18.33 6.62
C PHE A 73 -6.14 -16.95 6.50
N PRO A 74 -5.08 -16.80 5.67
CA PRO A 74 -4.45 -15.49 5.48
C PRO A 74 -5.44 -14.50 4.85
N CYS A 75 -5.70 -13.36 5.49
CA CYS A 75 -6.69 -12.39 5.04
C CYS A 75 -6.24 -10.93 5.15
N GLY A 76 -6.93 -10.05 4.42
CA GLY A 76 -6.75 -8.60 4.46
C GLY A 76 -5.44 -8.12 3.82
N GLU A 77 -5.08 -6.89 4.13
CA GLU A 77 -3.92 -6.22 3.52
C GLU A 77 -2.61 -6.88 3.95
N GLY A 78 -2.46 -7.24 5.22
CA GLY A 78 -1.25 -7.90 5.74
C GLY A 78 -0.92 -9.23 5.05
N ALA A 79 -1.94 -9.97 4.59
CA ALA A 79 -1.74 -11.19 3.79
C ALA A 79 -1.52 -10.91 2.29
N GLY A 80 -1.71 -9.67 1.86
CA GLY A 80 -1.59 -9.21 0.49
C GLY A 80 -2.85 -9.38 -0.35
N TYR A 81 -4.04 -9.53 0.24
CA TYR A 81 -5.32 -9.79 -0.45
C TYR A 81 -6.27 -8.59 -0.50
N ALA A 82 -5.90 -7.48 0.13
CA ALA A 82 -6.65 -6.23 0.15
C ALA A 82 -5.70 -5.02 0.09
N GLY A 83 -6.24 -3.82 -0.14
CA GLY A 83 -5.45 -2.57 -0.24
C GLY A 83 -6.16 -1.36 0.37
N GLY A 84 -7.09 -1.60 1.31
CA GLY A 84 -7.87 -0.54 1.95
C GLY A 84 -9.00 -1.11 2.80
N ILE A 85 -9.60 -0.25 3.63
CA ILE A 85 -10.56 -0.64 4.70
C ILE A 85 -11.68 -1.53 4.18
N VAL A 86 -12.38 -1.09 3.13
CA VAL A 86 -13.52 -1.84 2.55
C VAL A 86 -13.08 -3.19 2.00
N SER A 87 -12.00 -3.22 1.20
CA SER A 87 -11.49 -4.47 0.63
C SER A 87 -10.99 -5.46 1.69
N ALA A 88 -10.42 -4.96 2.79
CA ALA A 88 -9.95 -5.80 3.89
C ALA A 88 -11.13 -6.38 4.69
N GLY A 89 -12.19 -5.59 4.89
CA GLY A 89 -13.44 -6.08 5.50
C GLY A 89 -14.09 -7.19 4.68
N ILE A 90 -14.25 -6.98 3.37
CA ILE A 90 -14.83 -7.99 2.45
C ILE A 90 -13.98 -9.27 2.44
N ASP A 91 -12.66 -9.14 2.39
CA ASP A 91 -11.77 -10.31 2.42
C ASP A 91 -11.83 -11.06 3.76
N GLY A 92 -11.93 -10.32 4.86
CA GLY A 92 -12.10 -10.87 6.20
C GLY A 92 -13.41 -11.64 6.36
N GLU A 93 -14.53 -11.09 5.88
CA GLU A 93 -15.84 -11.75 5.88
C GLU A 93 -15.79 -13.09 5.13
N ARG A 94 -15.20 -13.10 3.93
CA ARG A 94 -15.03 -14.33 3.14
C ARG A 94 -14.19 -15.38 3.87
N CYS A 95 -13.10 -14.95 4.52
CA CYS A 95 -12.26 -15.86 5.30
C CYS A 95 -12.97 -16.37 6.55
N ALA A 96 -13.85 -15.57 7.17
CA ALA A 96 -14.66 -15.99 8.30
C ALA A 96 -15.70 -17.05 7.88
N GLU A 97 -16.39 -16.87 6.76
CA GLU A 97 -17.32 -17.89 6.22
C GLU A 97 -16.59 -19.18 5.83
N ALA A 98 -15.40 -19.07 5.22
CA ALA A 98 -14.59 -20.24 4.90
C ALA A 98 -14.08 -20.97 6.16
N ALA A 99 -13.70 -20.21 7.20
CA ALA A 99 -13.30 -20.77 8.48
C ALA A 99 -14.47 -21.47 9.19
N LYS A 100 -15.67 -20.88 9.15
CA LYS A 100 -16.89 -21.52 9.64
C LYS A 100 -17.14 -22.84 8.92
N ALA A 101 -17.21 -22.84 7.59
CA ALA A 101 -17.42 -24.05 6.79
C ALA A 101 -16.36 -25.15 7.01
N PHE A 102 -15.13 -24.77 7.37
CA PHE A 102 -14.07 -25.71 7.73
C PHE A 102 -14.28 -26.35 9.11
N LEU A 103 -14.87 -25.63 10.07
CA LEU A 103 -15.09 -26.10 11.44
C LEU A 103 -16.40 -26.90 11.62
N GLY A 104 -17.42 -26.66 10.78
CA GLY A 104 -18.73 -27.32 10.81
C GLY A 104 -19.89 -26.32 10.79
#